data_AF-A0A494Y8U9-F1
#
_entry.id   AF-A0A494Y8U9-F1
#
_cell.length_a   1.000
_cell.length_b   1.000
_cell.length_c   1.000
_cell.angle_alpha   90.00
_cell.angle_beta   90.00
_cell.angle_gamma   90.00
#
_symmetry.space_group_name_H-M   'P 1'
#
loop_
_entity.id
_entity.type
_entity.pdbx_description
1 polymer ?
#
loop_
_entity_poly.entity_id
_entity_poly.type
_entity_poly.pdbx_seq_one_letter_code
_entity_poly.pdbx_strand_id
1 'polypeptide(L)'
;MKRKTLITLCEWVAAVALLFLLFKLEVYPLGTFRSADATHALSERSLHYGPSKVAKKVTVPFDSHQIVYLGTYKDWFSADLVVKRGFGWELGSGESGIKIDRSKPLTIVGE
;
A
#
# COMPACT_ATOMS: atom_id res chain seq x y z
N MET A 1 -36.46 8.60 -34.65
CA MET A 1 -35.39 9.48 -34.12
C MET A 1 -34.59 10.05 -35.28
N LYS A 2 -34.15 11.32 -35.20
CA LYS A 2 -33.31 11.93 -36.24
C LYS A 2 -31.93 11.26 -36.21
N ARG A 3 -31.31 11.01 -37.37
CA ARG A 3 -29.98 10.37 -37.52
C ARG A 3 -28.91 10.97 -36.59
N LYS A 4 -28.94 12.28 -36.39
CA LYS A 4 -28.04 13.01 -35.48
C LYS A 4 -28.18 12.55 -34.02
N THR A 5 -29.41 12.35 -33.55
CA THR A 5 -29.70 11.88 -32.18
C THR A 5 -29.17 10.46 -31.95
N LEU A 6 -29.22 9.60 -32.97
CA LEU A 6 -28.70 8.23 -32.88
C LEU A 6 -27.17 8.21 -32.76
N ILE A 7 -26.49 9.06 -33.54
CA ILE A 7 -25.03 9.19 -33.51
C ILE A 7 -24.57 9.71 -32.14
N THR A 8 -25.18 10.78 -31.64
CA THR A 8 -24.86 11.34 -30.32
C THR A 8 -25.10 10.32 -29.20
N LEU A 9 -26.17 9.53 -29.28
CA LEU A 9 -26.43 8.47 -28.31
C LEU A 9 -25.31 7.41 -28.34
N CYS A 10 -24.89 6.96 -29.53
CA CYS A 10 -23.80 6.01 -29.70
C CYS A 10 -22.46 6.56 -29.16
N GLU A 11 -22.16 7.85 -29.39
CA GLU A 11 -20.96 8.50 -28.86
C GLU A 11 -20.94 8.50 -27.33
N TRP A 12 -22.05 8.86 -26.68
CA TRP A 12 -22.14 8.85 -25.22
C TRP A 12 -22.05 7.44 -24.64
N VAL A 13 -22.65 6.44 -25.30
CA VAL A 13 -22.50 5.03 -24.89
C VAL A 13 -21.04 4.59 -24.98
N ALA A 14 -20.34 4.94 -26.07
CA ALA A 14 -18.92 4.64 -26.23
C ALA A 14 -18.06 5.37 -25.18
N ALA A 15 -18.35 6.64 -24.89
CA ALA A 15 -17.64 7.41 -23.87
C ALA A 15 -17.82 6.81 -22.47
N VAL A 16 -19.04 6.41 -22.10
CA VAL A 16 -19.32 5.74 -20.82
C VAL A 16 -18.64 4.38 -20.75
N ALA A 17 -18.63 3.62 -21.85
CA ALA A 17 -17.93 2.33 -21.91
C ALA A 17 -16.41 2.49 -21.76
N LEU A 18 -15.81 3.52 -22.38
CA LEU A 18 -14.39 3.85 -22.22
C LEU A 18 -14.07 4.28 -20.79
N LEU A 19 -14.88 5.11 -20.17
CA LEU A 19 -14.78 5.46 -18.75
C LEU A 19 -14.82 4.20 -17.87
N PHE A 20 -15.77 3.31 -18.11
CA PHE A 20 -15.89 2.05 -17.37
C PHE A 20 -14.64 1.16 -17.56
N LEU A 21 -14.10 1.07 -18.77
CA LEU A 21 -12.87 0.34 -19.05
C LEU A 21 -11.66 0.93 -18.34
N LEU A 22 -11.56 2.26 -18.23
CA LEU A 22 -10.50 2.91 -17.45
C LEU A 22 -10.54 2.53 -15.97
N PHE A 23 -11.74 2.38 -15.39
CA PHE A 23 -11.91 1.89 -14.02
C PHE A 23 -11.62 0.38 -13.88
N LYS A 24 -11.80 -0.42 -14.94
CA LYS A 24 -11.57 -1.87 -14.92
C LYS A 24 -10.13 -2.29 -15.23
N LEU A 25 -9.43 -1.55 -16.08
CA LEU A 25 -8.07 -1.88 -16.49
C LEU A 25 -6.99 -1.44 -15.48
N GLU A 26 -7.37 -0.85 -14.33
CA GLU A 26 -6.41 -0.29 -13.36
C GLU A 26 -5.41 0.71 -13.98
N VAL A 27 -5.70 1.27 -15.17
CA VAL A 27 -4.79 2.18 -15.92
C VAL A 27 -4.46 3.43 -15.11
N TYR A 28 -5.38 3.81 -14.22
CA TYR A 28 -5.07 4.66 -13.10
C TYR A 28 -5.00 3.80 -11.84
N PRO A 29 -3.82 3.65 -11.22
CA PRO A 29 -3.80 3.42 -9.79
C PRO A 29 -4.39 4.71 -9.23
N LEU A 30 -5.69 4.72 -8.97
CA LEU A 30 -6.23 5.51 -7.88
C LEU A 30 -5.45 5.01 -6.67
N GLY A 31 -4.28 5.61 -6.45
CA GLY A 31 -3.28 5.19 -5.49
C GLY A 31 -4.04 4.84 -4.25
N THR A 32 -3.99 3.56 -3.87
CA THR A 32 -5.04 2.96 -3.05
C THR A 32 -5.37 3.92 -1.92
N PHE A 33 -6.61 4.43 -1.82
CA PHE A 33 -7.05 5.38 -0.78
C PHE A 33 -7.04 4.75 0.63
N ARG A 34 -6.02 3.95 0.89
CA ARG A 34 -5.73 3.21 2.10
C ARG A 34 -4.83 4.09 2.94
N SER A 35 -5.05 4.04 4.24
CA SER A 35 -4.10 4.57 5.20
C SER A 35 -2.82 3.74 5.20
N ALA A 36 -1.73 4.30 5.71
CA ALA A 36 -0.48 3.57 5.89
C ALA A 36 -0.67 2.26 6.67
N ASP A 37 -1.53 2.26 7.70
CA ASP A 37 -1.81 1.08 8.52
C ASP A 37 -2.57 0.00 7.74
N ALA A 38 -3.49 0.40 6.86
CA ALA A 38 -4.22 -0.54 6.00
C ALA A 38 -3.29 -1.15 4.92
N THR A 39 -2.32 -0.37 4.44
CA THR A 39 -1.30 -0.84 3.50
C THR A 39 -0.30 -1.80 4.17
N HIS A 40 0.14 -1.51 5.39
CA HIS A 40 0.95 -2.45 6.19
C HIS A 40 0.17 -3.73 6.53
N ALA A 41 -1.10 -3.62 6.93
CA ALA A 41 -1.91 -4.81 7.19
C ALA A 41 -2.10 -5.69 5.94
N LEU A 42 -2.00 -5.11 4.74
CA LEU A 42 -2.03 -5.84 3.49
C LEU A 42 -0.70 -6.57 3.22
N SER A 43 0.46 -5.93 3.38
CA SER A 43 1.77 -6.60 3.22
C SER A 43 1.94 -7.76 4.19
N GLU A 44 1.44 -7.62 5.42
CA GLU A 44 1.45 -8.68 6.42
C GLU A 44 0.62 -9.91 5.99
N ARG A 45 -0.41 -9.70 5.16
CA ARG A 45 -1.25 -10.78 4.62
C ARG A 45 -0.74 -11.36 3.30
N SER A 46 -0.06 -10.57 2.48
CA SER A 46 0.32 -10.94 1.11
C SER A 46 1.79 -11.33 0.94
N LEU A 47 2.69 -10.71 1.70
CA LEU A 47 4.15 -10.84 1.51
C LEU A 47 4.84 -11.49 2.71
N HIS A 48 4.25 -11.42 3.90
CA HIS A 48 4.83 -11.96 5.13
C HIS A 48 4.10 -13.21 5.65
N TYR A 49 4.69 -13.87 6.65
CA TYR A 49 4.21 -15.14 7.23
C TYR A 49 2.95 -15.03 8.12
N GLY A 50 2.17 -13.95 8.00
CA GLY A 50 1.01 -13.64 8.86
C GLY A 50 1.17 -12.30 9.57
N PRO A 51 0.24 -11.89 10.45
CA PRO A 51 0.28 -10.58 11.09
C PRO A 51 1.41 -10.47 12.12
N SER A 52 2.31 -9.50 11.92
CA SER A 52 3.31 -9.12 12.90
C SER A 52 2.69 -8.38 14.09
N LYS A 53 3.37 -8.45 15.24
CA LYS A 53 3.14 -7.50 16.33
C LYS A 53 3.97 -6.25 16.03
N VAL A 54 3.30 -5.15 15.70
CA VAL A 54 3.95 -3.85 15.49
C VAL A 54 4.60 -3.40 16.79
N ALA A 55 5.93 -3.44 16.83
CA ALA A 55 6.72 -3.00 17.96
C ALA A 55 6.91 -1.47 17.94
N LYS A 56 7.05 -0.89 16.74
CA LYS A 56 7.18 0.55 16.56
C LYS A 56 6.74 1.01 15.19
N LYS A 57 6.15 2.20 15.12
CA LYS A 57 5.87 2.94 13.90
C LYS A 57 6.78 4.17 13.88
N VAL A 58 7.59 4.30 12.84
CA VAL A 58 8.55 5.40 12.70
C VAL A 58 8.23 6.19 11.45
N THR A 59 7.87 7.45 11.60
CA THR A 59 7.87 8.38 10.47
C THR A 59 9.31 8.77 10.19
N VAL A 60 9.74 8.67 8.94
CA VAL A 60 11.13 8.98 8.57
C VAL A 60 11.38 10.47 8.88
N PRO A 61 12.41 10.80 9.70
CA PRO A 61 12.74 12.20 9.94
C PRO A 61 13.12 12.81 8.60
N PHE A 62 12.50 13.94 8.27
CA PHE A 62 12.64 14.66 6.99
C PHE A 62 11.87 14.09 5.78
N ASP A 63 11.11 13.00 5.94
CA ASP A 63 10.13 12.57 4.92
C ASP A 63 8.85 11.99 5.54
N SER A 64 7.82 12.84 5.64
CA SER A 64 6.50 12.45 6.16
C SER A 64 5.71 11.54 5.20
N HIS A 65 6.19 11.35 3.97
CA HIS A 65 5.62 10.41 3.00
C HIS A 65 6.17 9.00 3.18
N GLN A 66 7.03 8.75 4.17
CA GLN A 66 7.56 7.43 4.46
C GLN A 66 7.32 7.05 5.92
N ILE A 67 6.80 5.84 6.10
CA ILE A 67 6.58 5.25 7.41
C ILE A 67 7.21 3.87 7.42
N VAL A 68 8.05 3.61 8.42
CA VAL A 68 8.62 2.30 8.68
C VAL A 68 7.85 1.65 9.83
N TYR A 69 7.31 0.47 9.55
CA TYR A 69 6.69 -0.41 10.54
C TYR A 69 7.71 -1.44 10.97
N LEU A 70 8.09 -1.41 12.24
CA LEU A 70 8.95 -2.40 12.86
C LEU A 70 8.06 -3.47 13.48
N GLY A 71 8.05 -4.64 12.85
CA GLY A 71 7.24 -5.79 13.21
C GLY A 71 8.06 -6.87 13.93
N THR A 72 7.39 -7.64 14.77
CA THR A 72 7.94 -8.87 15.35
C THR A 72 7.05 -10.06 15.03
N TYR A 73 7.67 -11.14 14.60
CA TYR A 73 7.10 -12.48 14.48
C TYR A 73 7.69 -13.39 15.56
N LYS A 74 7.27 -14.66 15.56
CA LYS A 74 7.73 -15.65 16.54
C LYS A 74 9.27 -15.74 16.62
N ASP A 75 9.93 -15.79 15.47
CA ASP A 75 11.38 -16.01 15.36
C ASP A 75 12.09 -14.94 14.52
N TRP A 76 11.36 -13.92 14.05
CA TRP A 76 11.88 -12.92 13.12
C TRP A 76 11.47 -11.51 13.55
N PHE A 77 12.36 -10.55 13.33
CA PHE A 77 12.07 -9.13 13.36
C PHE A 77 11.99 -8.64 11.91
N SER A 78 11.01 -7.82 11.58
CA SER A 78 10.85 -7.22 10.25
C SER A 78 10.81 -5.71 10.29
N ALA A 79 11.25 -5.10 9.20
CA ALA A 79 11.01 -3.71 8.88
C ALA A 79 10.25 -3.68 7.55
N ASP A 80 9.08 -3.07 7.57
CA ASP A 80 8.23 -2.85 6.41
C ASP A 80 8.15 -1.34 6.12
N LEU A 81 8.36 -0.96 4.87
CA LEU A 81 8.36 0.44 4.43
C LEU A 81 7.07 0.71 3.68
N VAL A 82 6.31 1.70 4.14
CA VAL A 82 5.10 2.18 3.47
C VAL A 82 5.33 3.60 3.00
N VAL A 83 5.10 3.85 1.72
CA VAL A 83 5.39 5.12 1.05
C VAL A 83 4.10 5.73 0.50
N LYS A 84 3.91 7.03 0.70
CA LYS A 84 2.77 7.77 0.16
C LYS A 84 3.06 8.15 -1.29
N ARG A 85 2.21 7.68 -2.21
CA ARG A 85 2.26 7.98 -3.64
C ARG A 85 0.90 8.46 -4.12
N GLY A 86 0.86 9.67 -4.67
CA GLY A 86 -0.40 10.33 -5.06
C GLY A 86 -1.36 10.51 -3.87
N PHE A 87 -2.58 9.97 -4.00
CA PHE A 87 -3.64 10.08 -2.99
C PHE A 87 -3.64 8.95 -1.95
N GLY A 88 -2.69 8.02 -2.01
CA GLY A 88 -2.71 6.79 -1.24
C GLY A 88 -1.35 6.38 -0.67
N TRP A 89 -1.37 5.32 0.13
CA TRP A 89 -0.18 4.66 0.67
C TRP A 89 0.05 3.32 -0.03
N GLU A 90 1.28 3.08 -0.47
CA GLU A 90 1.72 1.89 -1.20
C GLU A 90 2.90 1.23 -0.48
N LEU A 91 3.16 -0.03 -0.81
CA LEU A 91 4.33 -0.74 -0.28
C LEU A 91 5.61 -0.21 -0.93
N GLY A 92 6.58 0.11 -0.09
CA GLY A 92 7.92 0.50 -0.49
C GLY A 92 8.78 -0.73 -0.79
N SER A 93 9.89 -0.53 -1.51
CA SER A 93 10.83 -1.59 -1.86
C SER A 93 11.82 -1.91 -0.72
N GLY A 94 11.34 -1.98 0.53
CA GLY A 94 12.18 -1.95 1.73
C GLY A 94 11.85 -3.03 2.75
N GLU A 95 11.44 -4.21 2.29
CA GLU A 95 11.11 -5.34 3.17
C GLU A 95 12.39 -6.07 3.60
N SER A 96 12.70 -6.05 4.89
CA SER A 96 13.84 -6.80 5.43
C SER A 96 13.49 -7.45 6.75
N GLY A 97 13.98 -8.67 6.94
CA GLY A 97 13.77 -9.42 8.16
C GLY A 97 15.05 -10.09 8.65
N ILE A 98 15.25 -10.09 9.96
CA ILE A 98 16.36 -10.78 10.62
C ILE A 98 15.81 -11.78 11.64
N LYS A 99 16.46 -12.94 11.75
CA LYS A 99 16.09 -13.93 12.76
C LYS A 99 16.46 -13.40 14.14
N ILE A 100 15.55 -13.54 15.09
CA ILE A 100 15.77 -13.11 16.47
C ILE A 100 16.80 -14.03 17.12
N ASP A 101 17.94 -13.45 17.50
CA ASP A 101 18.92 -14.11 18.37
C ASP A 101 18.47 -13.98 19.83
N ARG A 102 17.81 -15.03 20.36
CA ARG A 102 17.30 -15.06 21.73
C ARG A 102 18.39 -15.07 22.80
N SER A 103 19.66 -15.24 22.43
CA SER A 103 20.78 -15.11 23.35
C SER A 103 21.13 -13.65 23.67
N LYS A 104 20.58 -12.70 22.90
CA LYS A 104 20.81 -11.26 23.05
C LYS A 104 19.51 -10.53 23.40
N PRO A 105 19.56 -9.49 24.24
CA PRO A 105 18.40 -8.65 24.47
C PRO A 105 18.03 -7.91 23.17
N LEU A 106 16.73 -7.92 22.83
CA LEU A 106 16.19 -7.08 21.77
C LEU A 106 16.04 -5.65 22.31
N THR A 107 16.89 -4.73 21.85
CA THR A 107 16.80 -3.32 22.21
C THR A 107 16.45 -2.51 20.97
N ILE A 108 15.28 -1.87 20.97
CA ILE A 108 14.87 -0.92 19.93
C ILE A 108 15.31 0.47 20.40
N VAL A 109 16.49 0.91 19.97
CA VAL A 109 17.02 2.23 20.35
C VAL A 109 16.39 3.31 19.47
N GLY A 110 15.68 4.26 20.08
CA GLY A 110 15.16 5.44 19.42
C GLY A 110 14.13 6.14 20.30
N GLU A 111 14.60 7.02 21.15
CA GLU A 111 13.80 8.15 21.68
C GLU A 111 14.43 9.43 21.16
#